data_AF-A0AB39QA47-F1
#
_entry.id   AF-A0AB39QA47-F1
#
_cell.length_a   1.000
_cell.length_b   1.000
_cell.length_c   1.000
_cell.angle_alpha   90.00
_cell.angle_beta   90.00
_cell.angle_gamma   90.00
#
_symmetry.space_group_name_H-M   'P 1'
#
loop_
_entity.id
_entity.type
_entity.pdbx_description
1 polymer ?
#
loop_
_entity_poly.entity_id
_entity_poly.type
_entity_poly.pdbx_seq_one_letter_code
_entity_poly.pdbx_strand_id
1 'polypeptide(L)'
;MSTRPPVVVQPPASDGGRQVTIRGEPTGIAYSLFDVLDLVHRAGLPGEDRAVDDPELIEWLGGGPYDWNGPDTPGTPDAPDMPEPGTPDAPDTPGTANG
;
A
#
# COMPACT_ATOMS: atom_id res chain seq x y z
N MET A 1 3.48 34.84 -8.14
CA MET A 1 4.03 34.15 -6.95
C MET A 1 3.48 32.74 -7.00
N SER A 2 4.32 31.73 -7.22
CA SER A 2 3.86 30.35 -7.22
C SER A 2 3.68 29.92 -5.78
N THR A 3 2.51 30.21 -5.21
CA THR A 3 2.14 29.71 -3.89
C THR A 3 2.07 28.20 -4.02
N ARG A 4 3.11 27.51 -3.56
CA ARG A 4 3.14 26.06 -3.55
C ARG A 4 2.22 25.58 -2.42
N PRO A 5 1.46 24.49 -2.62
CA PRO A 5 0.61 23.98 -1.57
C PRO A 5 1.45 23.66 -0.34
N PRO A 6 0.99 24.00 0.87
CA PRO A 6 1.71 23.70 2.09
C PRO A 6 1.81 22.20 2.35
N VAL A 7 1.01 21.36 1.72
CA VAL A 7 1.08 19.90 1.86
C VAL A 7 1.36 19.30 0.48
N VAL A 8 2.36 18.43 0.38
CA VAL A 8 2.68 17.69 -0.84
C VAL A 8 2.74 16.20 -0.50
N VAL A 9 1.88 15.43 -1.14
CA VAL A 9 1.81 13.97 -1.01
C VAL A 9 2.50 13.35 -2.23
N GLN A 10 3.54 12.57 -1.99
CA GLN A 10 4.29 11.87 -3.03
C GLN A 10 3.47 10.72 -3.65
N PRO A 11 3.89 10.20 -4.82
CA PRO A 11 3.32 8.98 -5.39
C PRO A 11 3.36 7.80 -4.42
N PRO A 12 2.44 6.84 -4.54
CA PRO A 12 2.43 5.64 -3.70
C PRO A 12 3.71 4.84 -3.97
N ALA A 13 4.42 4.51 -2.91
CA ALA A 13 5.60 3.66 -2.95
C ALA A 13 5.21 2.19 -3.14
N SER A 14 6.20 1.34 -3.42
CA SER A 14 5.98 -0.12 -3.54
C SER A 14 5.44 -0.77 -2.26
N ASP A 15 5.63 -0.15 -1.10
CA ASP A 15 5.07 -0.57 0.20
C ASP A 15 3.60 -0.13 0.40
N GLY A 16 3.03 0.62 -0.55
CA GLY A 16 1.67 1.19 -0.46
C GLY A 16 1.57 2.50 0.32
N GLY A 17 2.65 2.91 1.00
CA GLY A 17 2.73 4.20 1.68
C GLY A 17 3.00 5.38 0.74
N ARG A 18 2.53 6.56 1.11
CA ARG A 18 2.83 7.85 0.45
C ARG A 18 3.59 8.76 1.42
N GLN A 19 4.71 9.32 0.97
CA GLN A 19 5.46 10.29 1.77
C GLN A 19 4.74 11.65 1.77
N VAL A 20 4.52 12.21 2.96
CA VAL A 20 3.87 13.50 3.16
C VAL A 20 4.89 14.55 3.58
N THR A 21 4.93 15.64 2.82
CA THR A 21 5.79 16.80 3.08
C THR A 21 4.91 17.98 3.42
N ILE A 22 5.17 18.65 4.55
CA ILE A 22 4.42 19.82 4.99
C ILE A 22 5.39 21.01 5.08
N ARG A 23 5.07 22.10 4.37
CA ARG A 23 5.87 23.33 4.26
C ARG A 23 7.32 23.07 3.83
N GLY A 24 7.53 22.02 3.03
CA GLY A 24 8.86 21.60 2.56
C GLY A 24 9.57 20.60 3.47
N GLU A 25 9.01 20.26 4.62
CA GLU A 25 9.61 19.31 5.58
C GLU A 25 8.93 17.93 5.53
N PRO A 26 9.69 16.83 5.43
CA PRO A 26 9.14 15.48 5.47
C PRO A 26 8.54 15.21 6.86
N THR A 27 7.21 15.10 6.94
CA THR A 27 6.49 14.95 8.21
C THR A 27 6.27 13.48 8.55
N GLY A 28 6.01 12.63 7.55
CA GLY A 28 5.79 11.20 7.75
C GLY A 28 5.38 10.45 6.50
N ILE A 29 5.12 9.15 6.67
CA ILE A 29 4.50 8.28 5.65
C ILE A 29 3.05 8.05 6.06
N ALA A 30 2.13 8.26 5.11
CA ALA A 30 0.72 7.94 5.25
C ALA A 30 0.40 6.65 4.48
N TYR A 31 -0.52 5.84 5.00
CA TYR A 31 -1.02 4.63 4.32
C TYR A 31 -2.50 4.74 3.94
N SER A 32 -3.14 5.84 4.35
CA SER A 32 -4.53 6.13 4.08
C SER A 32 -4.77 7.64 4.05
N LEU A 33 -5.91 8.05 3.49
CA LEU A 33 -6.35 9.45 3.53
C LEU A 33 -6.42 9.98 4.97
N PHE A 34 -6.84 9.14 5.91
CA PHE A 34 -6.95 9.50 7.32
C PHE A 34 -5.58 9.83 7.94
N ASP A 35 -4.53 9.07 7.59
CA ASP A 35 -3.17 9.36 8.04
C ASP A 35 -2.66 10.71 7.51
N VAL A 36 -3.00 11.06 6.25
CA VAL A 36 -2.67 12.37 5.68
C VAL A 36 -3.35 13.48 6.47
N LEU A 37 -4.66 13.35 6.71
CA LEU A 37 -5.43 14.33 7.46
C LEU A 37 -4.89 14.51 8.89
N ASP A 38 -4.48 13.42 9.55
CA ASP A 38 -3.89 13.48 10.88
C ASP A 38 -2.53 14.20 10.88
N LEU A 39 -1.67 13.95 9.89
CA LEU A 39 -0.40 14.66 9.72
C LEU A 39 -0.62 16.17 9.47
N VAL A 40 -1.59 16.50 8.62
CA VAL A 40 -1.98 17.89 8.31
C VAL A 40 -2.52 18.58 9.57
N HIS A 41 -3.39 17.90 10.32
CA HIS A 41 -3.93 18.40 11.58
C HIS A 41 -2.83 18.63 12.62
N ARG A 42 -1.88 17.69 12.76
CA ARG A 42 -0.71 17.83 13.64
C ARG A 42 0.19 19.02 13.26
N ALA A 43 0.21 19.40 11.99
CA ALA A 43 0.94 20.58 11.52
C ALA A 43 0.18 21.91 11.70
N GLY A 44 -1.03 21.88 12.27
CA GLY A 44 -1.87 23.07 12.49
C GLY A 44 -2.53 23.60 11.21
N LEU A 45 -2.70 22.74 10.21
CA LEU A 45 -3.41 23.04 8.97
C LEU A 45 -4.84 22.49 9.03
N PRO A 46 -5.77 23.02 8.22
CA PRO A 46 -7.14 22.50 8.17
C PRO A 46 -7.14 21.08 7.61
N GLY A 47 -7.26 20.09 8.50
CA GLY A 47 -7.30 18.65 8.18
C GLY A 47 -8.73 18.11 8.09
N GLU A 48 -9.62 18.81 7.38
CA GLU A 48 -11.02 18.40 7.19
C GLU A 48 -11.21 17.64 5.87
N ASP A 49 -12.27 16.85 5.70
CA ASP A 49 -12.53 16.11 4.43
C ASP A 49 -12.46 17.01 3.18
N ARG A 50 -12.87 18.28 3.25
CA ARG A 50 -12.80 19.21 2.10
C ARG A 50 -11.38 19.69 1.77
N ALA A 51 -10.44 19.55 2.69
CA ALA A 51 -9.04 19.92 2.51
C ALA A 51 -8.34 19.05 1.46
N VAL A 52 -8.81 17.82 1.28
CA VAL A 52 -8.17 16.83 0.41
C VAL A 52 -8.38 17.11 -1.08
N ASP A 53 -9.47 17.81 -1.39
CA ASP A 53 -9.84 18.24 -2.74
C ASP A 53 -9.32 19.65 -3.06
N ASP A 54 -8.69 20.33 -2.09
CA ASP A 54 -8.18 21.69 -2.26
C ASP A 54 -6.73 21.67 -2.80
N PRO A 55 -6.50 21.99 -4.09
CA PRO A 55 -5.17 21.98 -4.67
C PRO A 55 -4.28 23.13 -4.19
N GLU A 56 -4.82 24.16 -3.53
CA GLU A 56 -4.02 25.21 -2.90
C GLU A 56 -3.49 24.77 -1.53
N LEU A 57 -4.09 23.73 -0.94
CA LEU A 57 -3.71 23.16 0.34
C LEU A 57 -2.88 21.88 0.19
N ILE A 58 -3.34 20.93 -0.62
CA ILE A 58 -2.73 19.61 -0.81
C ILE A 58 -2.43 19.35 -2.29
N GLU A 59 -1.15 19.17 -2.58
CA GLU A 59 -0.69 18.66 -3.87
C GLU A 59 -0.58 17.14 -3.82
N TRP A 60 -1.36 16.44 -4.64
CA TRP A 60 -1.28 14.99 -4.78
C TRP A 60 -0.45 14.62 -6.02
N LEU A 61 0.69 13.97 -5.80
CA LEU A 61 1.54 13.46 -6.87
C LEU A 61 1.26 11.98 -7.11
N GLY A 62 1.20 11.57 -8.39
CA GLY A 62 1.05 10.16 -8.75
C GLY A 62 -0.30 9.54 -8.36
N GLY A 63 -1.38 10.30 -8.42
CA GLY A 63 -2.75 9.83 -8.12
C GLY A 63 -3.45 10.76 -7.13
N GLY A 64 -4.79 10.69 -7.07
CA GLY A 64 -5.60 11.54 -6.19
C GLY A 64 -5.72 11.02 -4.75
N PRO A 65 -6.52 11.69 -3.89
CA PRO A 65 -6.68 11.36 -2.46
C PRO A 65 -7.22 9.94 -2.18
N TYR A 66 -7.81 9.28 -3.18
CA TYR A 66 -8.37 7.94 -3.07
C TYR A 66 -7.48 6.86 -3.70
N ASP A 67 -6.33 7.23 -4.26
CA ASP A 67 -5.44 6.33 -4.96
C ASP A 67 -4.32 5.86 -4.02
N TRP A 68 -4.51 4.73 -3.34
CA TRP A 68 -3.56 4.20 -2.35
C TRP A 68 -2.91 2.89 -2.75
N ASN A 69 -3.39 2.28 -3.82
CA ASN A 69 -2.85 1.01 -4.29
C ASN A 69 -1.51 1.30 -4.99
N GLY A 70 -0.40 0.97 -4.32
CA GLY A 70 0.83 0.60 -5.03
C GLY A 70 0.50 -0.53 -6.01
N PRO A 71 1.35 -0.84 -7.03
CA PRO A 71 1.05 -1.88 -7.99
C PRO A 71 0.57 -3.12 -7.22
N ASP A 72 -0.67 -3.52 -7.50
CA ASP A 72 -1.34 -4.68 -6.94
C ASP A 72 -0.43 -5.88 -7.21
N THR A 73 0.51 -6.15 -6.31
CA THR A 73 0.91 -7.52 -6.07
C THR A 73 -0.14 -8.02 -5.10
N PRO A 74 -1.22 -8.66 -5.60
CA PRO A 74 -1.99 -9.51 -4.71
C PRO A 74 -0.96 -10.39 -4.01
N GLY A 75 -1.10 -10.55 -2.69
CA GLY A 75 -0.28 -11.47 -1.94
C GLY A 75 -0.36 -12.85 -2.58
N THR A 76 0.58 -13.15 -3.46
CA THR A 76 1.29 -14.41 -3.38
C THR A 76 2.21 -14.18 -2.19
N PRO A 77 1.85 -14.62 -0.97
CA PRO A 77 2.91 -14.95 -0.05
C PRO A 77 3.87 -15.82 -0.85
N ASP A 78 5.15 -15.45 -0.81
CA ASP A 78 6.26 -16.37 -0.98
C ASP A 78 5.91 -17.58 -0.10
N ALA A 79 5.14 -18.51 -0.66
CA ALA A 79 4.80 -19.74 0.00
C ALA A 79 6.14 -20.44 0.02
N PRO A 80 6.75 -20.66 1.19
CA PRO A 80 7.95 -21.47 1.24
C PRO A 80 7.55 -22.80 0.60
N ASP A 81 8.28 -23.17 -0.45
CA ASP A 81 8.41 -24.51 -1.02
C ASP A 81 7.61 -25.54 -0.20
N MET A 82 6.31 -25.67 -0.47
CA MET A 82 5.58 -26.79 0.11
C MET A 82 6.19 -27.98 -0.62
N PRO A 83 6.78 -28.97 0.08
CA PRO A 83 7.07 -30.22 -0.59
C PRO A 83 5.73 -30.70 -1.15
N GLU A 84 5.68 -30.93 -2.48
CA GLU A 84 4.52 -31.55 -3.10
C GLU A 84 4.10 -32.72 -2.21
N PRO A 85 2.81 -32.84 -1.80
CA PRO A 85 2.39 -34.02 -1.06
C PRO A 85 2.69 -35.20 -1.98
N GLY A 86 3.73 -35.95 -1.63
CA GLY A 86 4.19 -37.08 -2.40
C GLY A 86 2.99 -37.92 -2.76
N THR A 87 2.85 -38.22 -4.04
CA THR A 87 1.90 -39.20 -4.55
C THR A 87 1.90 -40.37 -3.56
N PRO A 88 0.77 -40.74 -2.93
CA PRO A 88 0.76 -41.88 -2.05
C PRO A 88 1.25 -43.07 -2.85
N ASP A 89 2.40 -43.60 -2.42
CA ASP A 89 2.98 -44.86 -2.87
C ASP A 89 1.84 -45.87 -2.93
N ALA A 90 1.47 -46.28 -4.14
CA ALA A 90 0.40 -47.25 -4.34
C ALA A 90 0.79 -48.50 -3.54
N PRO A 91 -0.11 -49.07 -2.72
CA PRO A 91 0.24 -50.19 -1.89
C PRO A 91 0.71 -51.35 -2.76
N ASP A 92 1.89 -51.87 -2.42
CA ASP A 92 2.46 -53.14 -2.85
C ASP A 92 1.35 -54.22 -2.75
N THR A 93 0.70 -54.54 -3.86
CA THR A 93 -0.26 -55.65 -3.90
C THR A 93 0.53 -56.94 -3.92
N PRO A 94 0.42 -57.80 -2.89
CA PRO A 94 1.09 -59.09 -2.88
C PRO A 94 0.48 -59.99 -3.95
N GLY A 95 1.35 -60.74 -4.62
CA GLY A 95 0.97 -61.69 -5.66
C GLY A 95 -0.13 -62.65 -5.21
N THR A 96 -1.03 -62.96 -6.13
CA THR A 96 -1.85 -64.17 -6.08
C THR A 96 -1.64 -64.94 -7.37
N ALA A 97 -0.98 -66.08 -7.21
CA ALA A 97 -0.88 -67.14 -8.18
C ALA A 97 -2.26 -67.71 -8.50
N ASN A 98 -2.51 -67.97 -9.79
CA ASN A 98 -3.40 -68.99 -10.36
C ASN A 98 -2.93 -69.11 -11.83
N GLY A 99 -2.64 -70.24 -12.45
CA GLY A 99 -2.82 -71.66 -12.19
C GLY A 99 -2.55 -72.35 -13.54
#